data_AF-A0A354ZK67-F1
#
_entry.id   AF-A0A354ZK67-F1
#
_cell.length_a   1.000
_cell.length_b   1.000
_cell.length_c   1.000
_cell.angle_alpha   90.00
_cell.angle_beta   90.00
_cell.angle_gamma   90.00
#
_symmetry.space_group_name_H-M   'P 1'
#
loop_
_entity.id
_entity.type
_entity.pdbx_description
1 polymer ?
#
loop_
_entity_poly.entity_id
_entity_poly.type
_entity_poly.pdbx_seq_one_letter_code
_entity_poly.pdbx_strand_id
1 'polypeptide(L)'
;GMEKTDAFDYLTSLPGVGPKTAACVLLFALGRPVFPVDTHVHRVSNRLGLVATGSPAATQAALMPALPDDIVYQLHMNMVTHGRKTCKAGRPACTRCLLQSECDWACSRAEAVADGETEHAPSDSAGDDG
;
A
#
# COMPACT_ATOMS: atom_id res chain seq x y z
N GLY A 1 22.95 3.61 -19.24
CA GLY A 1 21.61 4.19 -19.00
C GLY A 1 21.59 4.78 -17.61
N MET A 2 20.75 5.79 -17.36
CA MET A 2 20.57 6.41 -16.04
C MET A 2 20.21 5.36 -14.97
N GLU A 3 20.73 5.50 -13.75
CA GLU A 3 20.43 4.63 -12.60
C GLU A 3 18.97 4.84 -12.14
N LYS A 4 18.39 3.89 -11.40
CA LYS A 4 16.98 3.93 -10.97
C LYS A 4 16.71 5.09 -10.02
N THR A 5 17.63 5.35 -9.09
CA THR A 5 17.55 6.43 -8.10
C THR A 5 17.68 7.79 -8.79
N ASP A 6 18.67 7.94 -9.67
CA ASP A 6 18.84 9.17 -10.47
C ASP A 6 17.59 9.50 -11.31
N ALA A 7 16.97 8.48 -11.92
CA ALA A 7 15.77 8.65 -12.72
C ALA A 7 14.55 9.02 -11.86
N PHE A 8 14.48 8.50 -10.63
CA PHE A 8 13.43 8.84 -9.67
C PHE A 8 13.58 10.28 -9.19
N ASP A 9 14.79 10.70 -8.81
CA ASP A 9 15.09 12.06 -8.37
C ASP A 9 14.84 13.07 -9.49
N TYR A 10 15.23 12.75 -10.72
CA TYR A 10 14.92 13.58 -11.89
C TYR A 10 13.41 13.75 -12.06
N LEU A 11 12.64 12.66 -12.08
CA LEU A 11 11.19 12.74 -12.27
C LEU A 11 10.50 13.53 -11.15
N THR A 12 10.90 13.31 -9.89
CA THR A 12 10.32 14.02 -8.74
C THR A 12 10.73 15.50 -8.67
N SER A 13 11.78 15.90 -9.37
CA SER A 13 12.13 17.33 -9.52
C SER A 13 11.17 18.11 -10.43
N LEU A 14 10.35 17.41 -11.23
CA LEU A 14 9.42 18.04 -12.16
C LEU A 14 8.19 18.60 -11.42
N PRO A 15 7.73 19.83 -11.74
CA PRO A 15 6.53 20.41 -11.14
C PRO A 15 5.32 19.49 -11.30
N GLY A 16 4.66 19.15 -10.18
CA GLY A 16 3.48 18.29 -10.15
C GLY A 16 3.76 16.79 -10.16
N VAL A 17 5.02 16.35 -10.19
CA VAL A 17 5.38 14.93 -10.16
C VAL A 17 5.82 14.52 -8.76
N GLY A 18 4.91 13.91 -8.01
CA GLY A 18 5.23 13.33 -6.71
C GLY A 18 5.85 11.92 -6.80
N PRO A 19 6.36 11.38 -5.66
CA PRO A 19 6.97 10.04 -5.56
C PRO A 19 6.18 8.91 -6.22
N LYS A 20 4.84 8.89 -6.01
CA LYS A 20 3.95 7.90 -6.61
C LYS A 20 3.93 8.01 -8.13
N THR A 21 3.83 9.22 -8.67
CA THR A 21 3.77 9.45 -10.12
C THR A 21 5.10 9.06 -10.78
N ALA A 22 6.22 9.44 -10.19
CA ALA A 22 7.55 9.02 -10.64
C ALA A 22 7.70 7.50 -10.65
N ALA A 23 7.31 6.82 -9.57
CA ALA A 23 7.32 5.36 -9.50
C ALA A 23 6.45 4.70 -10.57
N CYS A 24 5.25 5.23 -10.81
CA CYS A 24 4.37 4.74 -11.88
C CYS A 24 5.02 4.87 -13.26
N VAL A 25 5.63 6.01 -13.58
CA VAL A 25 6.31 6.21 -14.88
C VAL A 25 7.46 5.20 -15.03
N LEU A 26 8.29 5.06 -13.99
CA LEU A 26 9.42 4.14 -14.02
C LEU A 26 8.98 2.70 -14.20
N LEU A 27 7.97 2.25 -13.44
CA LEU A 27 7.49 0.87 -13.51
C LEU A 27 6.74 0.57 -14.81
N PHE A 28 5.75 1.38 -15.16
CA PHE A 28 4.80 1.05 -16.22
C PHE A 28 5.28 1.44 -17.62
N ALA A 29 5.93 2.60 -17.75
CA ALA A 29 6.36 3.09 -19.05
C ALA A 29 7.80 2.69 -19.37
N LEU A 30 8.66 2.59 -18.36
CA LEU A 30 10.09 2.36 -18.54
C LEU A 30 10.57 0.98 -18.10
N GLY A 31 9.68 0.12 -17.58
CA GLY A 31 10.01 -1.24 -17.14
C GLY A 31 11.04 -1.29 -16.02
N ARG A 32 11.20 -0.21 -15.25
CA ARG A 32 12.15 -0.11 -14.15
C ARG A 32 11.43 -0.43 -12.83
N PRO A 33 11.91 -1.39 -12.03
CA PRO A 33 11.16 -1.97 -10.92
C PRO A 33 11.07 -1.07 -9.68
N VAL A 34 10.54 0.15 -9.81
CA VAL A 34 10.25 1.07 -8.69
C VAL A 34 8.83 0.83 -8.23
N PHE A 35 8.63 0.40 -6.99
CA PHE A 35 7.33 0.03 -6.45
C PHE A 35 6.45 1.27 -6.17
N PRO A 36 5.33 1.49 -6.87
CA PRO A 36 4.43 2.61 -6.60
C PRO A 36 3.54 2.30 -5.40
N VAL A 37 3.41 3.26 -4.49
CA VAL A 37 2.51 3.15 -3.34
C VAL A 37 1.40 4.19 -3.45
N ASP A 38 0.16 3.72 -3.60
CA ASP A 38 -1.06 4.52 -3.47
C ASP A 38 -1.75 4.26 -2.12
N THR A 39 -2.96 4.79 -1.92
CA THR A 39 -3.72 4.61 -0.68
C THR A 39 -4.15 3.15 -0.44
N HIS A 40 -4.30 2.34 -1.49
CA HIS A 40 -4.62 0.93 -1.38
C HIS A 40 -3.40 0.14 -0.91
N VAL A 41 -2.27 0.30 -1.61
CA VAL A 41 -1.01 -0.35 -1.27
C VAL A 41 -0.60 0.04 0.15
N HIS A 42 -0.58 1.34 0.47
CA HIS A 42 -0.24 1.85 1.80
C HIS A 42 -1.08 1.19 2.90
N ARG A 43 -2.42 1.18 2.76
CA ARG A 43 -3.31 0.57 3.74
C ARG A 43 -3.09 -0.94 3.86
N VAL A 44 -2.99 -1.65 2.73
CA VAL A 44 -2.82 -3.11 2.72
C VAL A 44 -1.49 -3.48 3.38
N SER A 45 -0.38 -2.81 3.05
CA SER A 45 0.92 -3.09 3.64
C SER A 45 0.93 -2.90 5.16
N ASN A 46 0.32 -1.82 5.66
CA ASN A 46 0.26 -1.57 7.11
C ASN A 46 -0.69 -2.56 7.82
N ARG A 47 -1.84 -2.91 7.23
CA ARG A 47 -2.77 -3.88 7.85
C ARG A 47 -2.21 -5.29 7.90
N LEU A 48 -1.45 -5.68 6.88
CA LEU A 48 -0.75 -6.98 6.85
C LEU A 48 0.46 -7.03 7.80
N GLY A 49 0.85 -5.92 8.43
CA GLY A 49 2.05 -5.90 9.29
C GLY A 49 3.38 -5.84 8.55
N LEU A 50 3.38 -5.65 7.23
CA LEU A 50 4.62 -5.59 6.43
C LEU A 50 5.46 -4.35 6.76
N VAL A 51 4.79 -3.27 7.16
CA VAL A 51 5.41 -1.99 7.55
C VAL A 51 4.55 -1.32 8.64
N ALA A 52 5.17 -0.42 9.40
CA ALA A 52 4.49 0.51 10.30
C ALA A 52 4.86 1.95 9.92
N THR A 53 4.07 2.58 9.04
CA THR A 53 4.41 3.87 8.42
C THR A 53 3.19 4.77 8.30
N GLY A 54 3.39 6.08 8.43
CA GLY A 54 2.31 7.08 8.40
C GLY A 54 2.02 7.69 7.03
N SER A 55 2.80 7.37 5.98
CA SER A 55 2.60 7.94 4.65
C SER A 55 2.97 6.97 3.52
N PRO A 56 2.38 7.12 2.31
CA PRO A 56 2.73 6.30 1.15
C PRO A 56 4.22 6.36 0.78
N ALA A 57 4.84 7.53 0.89
CA ALA A 57 6.27 7.69 0.61
C ALA A 57 7.14 6.92 1.61
N ALA A 58 6.80 6.95 2.91
CA ALA A 58 7.49 6.17 3.93
C ALA A 58 7.29 4.66 3.72
N THR A 59 6.08 4.22 3.34
CA THR A 59 5.82 2.81 2.98
C THR A 59 6.66 2.37 1.78
N GLN A 60 6.78 3.21 0.75
CA GLN A 60 7.60 2.90 -0.41
C GLN A 60 9.06 2.71 0.01
N ALA A 61 9.63 3.66 0.75
CA ALA A 61 11.00 3.59 1.23
C ALA A 61 11.25 2.34 2.10
N ALA A 62 10.28 1.93 2.92
CA ALA A 62 10.40 0.75 3.77
C ALA A 62 10.29 -0.58 3.01
N LEU A 63 9.42 -0.66 1.99
CA LEU A 63 9.24 -1.89 1.21
C LEU A 63 10.34 -2.12 0.19
N MET A 64 10.80 -1.06 -0.49
CA MET A 64 11.70 -1.16 -1.64
C MET A 64 12.95 -2.04 -1.41
N PRO A 65 13.66 -1.97 -0.27
CA PRO A 65 14.85 -2.79 -0.04
C PRO A 65 14.58 -4.30 0.05
N ALA A 66 13.35 -4.70 0.36
CA ALA A 66 12.95 -6.09 0.57
C ALA A 66 12.29 -6.74 -0.66
N LEU A 67 11.98 -5.95 -1.71
CA LEU A 67 11.26 -6.44 -2.88
C LEU A 67 12.21 -6.94 -3.98
N PRO A 68 12.11 -8.21 -4.40
CA PRO A 68 12.73 -8.67 -5.63
C PRO A 68 12.19 -7.91 -6.84
N ASP A 69 13.10 -7.49 -7.73
CA ASP A 69 12.78 -6.65 -8.88
C ASP A 69 11.76 -7.30 -9.85
N ASP A 70 11.79 -8.63 -9.99
CA ASP A 70 10.95 -9.41 -10.90
C ASP A 70 9.47 -9.47 -10.49
N ILE A 71 9.17 -9.26 -9.20
CA ILE A 71 7.79 -9.30 -8.70
C ILE A 71 7.14 -7.93 -8.55
N VAL A 72 7.89 -6.82 -8.62
CA VAL A 72 7.42 -5.46 -8.30
C VAL A 72 6.12 -5.10 -9.03
N TYR A 73 6.05 -5.39 -10.32
CA TYR A 73 4.86 -5.10 -11.13
C TYR A 73 3.63 -5.90 -10.65
N GLN A 74 3.79 -7.23 -10.54
CA GLN A 74 2.69 -8.13 -10.18
C GLN A 74 2.23 -7.88 -8.74
N LEU A 75 3.16 -7.65 -7.83
CA LEU A 75 2.86 -7.31 -6.45
C LEU A 75 2.03 -6.02 -6.38
N HIS A 76 2.43 -4.97 -7.08
CA HIS A 76 1.70 -3.70 -7.07
C HIS A 76 0.26 -3.89 -7.60
N MET A 77 0.09 -4.56 -8.74
CA MET A 77 -1.24 -4.87 -9.29
C MET A 77 -2.11 -5.69 -8.34
N ASN A 78 -1.53 -6.70 -7.69
CA ASN A 78 -2.21 -7.56 -6.75
C ASN A 78 -2.64 -6.80 -5.49
N MET A 79 -1.77 -5.94 -4.94
CA MET A 79 -2.09 -5.13 -3.76
C MET A 79 -3.17 -4.09 -4.04
N VAL A 80 -3.12 -3.41 -5.20
CA VAL A 80 -4.18 -2.48 -5.62
C VAL A 80 -5.51 -3.22 -5.77
N THR A 81 -5.51 -4.37 -6.45
CA THR A 81 -6.72 -5.18 -6.64
C THR A 81 -7.28 -5.68 -5.31
N HIS A 82 -6.41 -6.17 -4.43
CA HIS A 82 -6.78 -6.65 -3.11
C HIS A 82 -7.36 -5.54 -2.24
N GLY A 83 -6.72 -4.37 -2.19
CA GLY A 83 -7.20 -3.21 -1.46
C GLY A 83 -8.56 -2.70 -1.95
N ARG A 84 -8.85 -2.83 -3.25
CA ARG A 84 -10.14 -2.44 -3.84
C ARG A 84 -11.26 -3.46 -3.57
N LYS A 85 -10.97 -4.75 -3.73
CA LYS A 85 -12.00 -5.81 -3.74
C LYS A 85 -12.21 -6.47 -2.37
N THR A 86 -11.17 -6.51 -1.54
CA THR A 86 -11.15 -7.30 -0.29
C THR A 86 -10.81 -6.43 0.91
N CYS A 87 -9.62 -5.84 0.97
CA CYS A 87 -9.14 -5.04 2.10
C CYS A 87 -9.55 -3.55 1.97
N LYS A 88 -10.86 -3.31 1.95
CA LYS A 88 -11.45 -1.96 1.83
C LYS A 88 -11.20 -1.10 3.07
N ALA A 89 -11.20 0.23 2.92
CA ALA A 89 -10.94 1.17 4.01
C ALA A 89 -11.92 1.01 5.19
N GLY A 90 -13.23 1.13 4.93
CA GLY A 90 -14.26 0.96 5.97
C GLY A 90 -14.49 -0.50 6.37
N ARG A 91 -15.22 -1.26 5.55
CA ARG A 91 -15.62 -2.66 5.87
C ARG A 91 -14.83 -3.67 5.02
N PRO A 92 -13.62 -4.08 5.43
CA PRO A 92 -12.87 -5.12 4.72
C PRO A 92 -13.55 -6.48 4.85
N ALA A 93 -13.47 -7.29 3.80
CA ALA A 93 -14.07 -8.63 3.77
C ALA A 93 -13.10 -9.68 4.32
N CYS A 94 -12.69 -9.53 5.59
CA CYS A 94 -11.63 -10.35 6.20
C CYS A 94 -11.96 -11.84 6.24
N THR A 95 -13.23 -12.22 6.45
CA THR A 95 -13.67 -13.63 6.50
C THR A 95 -13.48 -14.41 5.20
N ARG A 96 -13.30 -13.71 4.07
CA ARG A 96 -12.99 -14.30 2.76
C ARG A 96 -11.61 -13.89 2.24
N CYS A 97 -10.79 -13.28 3.09
CA CYS A 97 -9.47 -12.81 2.73
C CYS A 97 -8.48 -13.99 2.78
N LEU A 98 -7.79 -14.27 1.67
CA LEU A 98 -6.79 -15.33 1.61
C LEU A 98 -5.57 -15.06 2.50
N LEU A 99 -5.39 -13.82 2.94
CA LEU A 99 -4.28 -13.40 3.80
C LEU A 99 -4.71 -13.29 5.27
N GLN A 100 -5.93 -13.69 5.64
CA GLN A 100 -6.47 -13.45 6.97
C GLN A 100 -5.58 -14.01 8.08
N SER A 101 -5.07 -15.24 7.93
CA SER A 101 -4.24 -15.91 8.94
C SER A 101 -2.90 -15.21 9.16
N GLU A 102 -2.40 -14.50 8.16
CA GLU A 102 -1.10 -13.81 8.17
C GLU A 102 -1.27 -12.28 8.34
N CYS A 103 -2.46 -11.81 8.71
CA CYS A 103 -2.79 -10.39 8.75
C CYS A 103 -2.92 -9.89 10.20
N ASP A 104 -1.91 -9.17 10.67
CA ASP A 104 -1.85 -8.59 12.02
C ASP A 104 -3.12 -7.80 12.39
N TRP A 105 -3.67 -7.02 11.45
CA TRP A 105 -4.89 -6.26 11.68
C TRP A 105 -6.14 -7.14 11.84
N ALA A 106 -6.22 -8.26 11.12
CA ALA A 106 -7.35 -9.18 11.24
C ALA A 106 -7.27 -9.99 12.54
N CYS A 107 -6.07 -10.42 12.93
CA CYS A 107 -5.82 -11.16 14.16
C CYS A 107 -6.16 -10.31 15.40
N SER A 108 -5.63 -9.09 15.48
CA SER A 108 -5.91 -8.19 16.62
C SER A 108 -7.40 -7.85 16.76
N ARG A 109 -8.13 -7.74 15.64
CA ARG A 109 -9.58 -7.53 15.69
C ARG A 109 -10.36 -8.77 16.11
N ALA A 110 -9.89 -9.97 15.80
CA ALA A 110 -10.54 -11.20 16.26
C ALA A 110 -10.40 -11.33 17.79
N GLU A 111 -9.25 -10.93 18.34
CA GLU A 111 -8.99 -10.87 19.79
C GLU A 111 -9.89 -9.85 20.47
N ALA A 112 -9.95 -8.60 19.99
CA ALA A 112 -10.80 -7.56 20.56
C ALA A 112 -12.30 -7.94 20.59
N VAL A 113 -12.78 -8.65 19.56
CA VAL A 113 -14.16 -9.16 19.52
C VAL A 113 -14.37 -10.30 20.52
N ALA A 114 -13.37 -11.18 20.72
CA ALA A 114 -13.44 -12.23 21.72
C ALA A 114 -13.47 -11.67 23.16
N ASP A 115 -12.81 -10.53 23.38
CA ASP A 115 -12.76 -9.82 24.67
C ASP A 115 -13.99 -8.94 24.94
N GLY A 116 -14.98 -8.92 24.04
CA GLY A 116 -16.28 -8.28 24.27
C GLY A 116 -16.34 -6.78 23.98
N GLU A 117 -15.36 -6.22 23.28
CA GLU A 117 -15.42 -4.82 22.83
C GLU A 117 -16.37 -4.69 21.63
N THR A 118 -17.51 -4.02 21.82
CA THR A 118 -18.50 -3.80 20.75
C THR A 118 -17.89 -2.97 19.62
N GLU A 119 -18.00 -3.50 18.40
CA GLU A 119 -17.47 -2.98 17.15
C GLU A 119 -17.77 -1.49 16.92
N HIS A 120 -16.86 -0.59 17.32
CA HIS A 120 -16.89 0.80 16.86
C HIS A 120 -16.27 0.81 15.46
N ALA A 121 -17.10 0.78 14.43
CA ALA A 121 -16.64 1.05 13.07
C ALA A 121 -15.94 2.41 13.06
N PRO A 122 -14.70 2.55 12.53
CA PRO A 122 -14.07 3.84 12.42
C PRO A 122 -14.97 4.72 11.54
N SER A 123 -15.39 5.85 12.07
CA SER A 123 -16.18 6.85 11.35
C SER A 123 -15.40 7.29 10.12
N ASP A 124 -15.97 7.06 8.93
CA ASP A 124 -15.48 7.64 7.69
C ASP A 124 -15.61 9.18 7.79
N SER A 125 -14.55 9.86 8.23
CA SER A 125 -14.35 11.27 7.91
C SER A 125 -13.74 11.36 6.51
N ALA A 126 -14.59 11.26 5.49
CA ALA A 126 -14.22 11.70 4.15
C ALA A 126 -14.05 13.22 4.20
N GLY A 127 -12.80 13.68 4.18
CA GLY A 127 -12.46 15.05 3.86
C GLY A 127 -12.89 15.34 2.41
N ASP A 128 -13.80 16.30 2.29
CA ASP A 128 -14.16 16.99 1.07
C ASP A 128 -13.08 18.04 0.80
N ASP A 129 -12.19 17.75 -0.14
CA ASP A 129 -11.15 18.68 -0.57
C ASP A 129 -11.38 18.95 -2.08
N GLY A 130 -12.10 20.03 -2.35
CA GLY A 130 -12.12 20.71 -3.64
C GLY A 130 -10.87 21.57 -3.89
#